data_AF-A0A378B1Z2-F1
#
_entry.id   AF-A0A378B1Z2-F1
#
_cell.length_a   1.000
_cell.length_b   1.000
_cell.length_c   1.000
_cell.angle_alpha   90.00
_cell.angle_beta   90.00
_cell.angle_gamma   90.00
#
_symmetry.space_group_name_H-M   'P 1'
#
loop_
_entity.id
_entity.type
_entity.pdbx_description
1 polymer ?
#
loop_
_entity_poly.entity_id
_entity_poly.type
_entity_poly.pdbx_seq_one_letter_code
_entity_poly.pdbx_strand_id
1 'polypeptide(L)' 'MPEYAKAWGYPMPEALALGELWMAKKLYPARYQSIDVDSKASDYYQRFYRVTWTPDAR' A
#
# COMPACT_ATOMS: atom_id res chain seq x y z
N MET A 1 -0.53 -8.89 -5.95
CA MET A 1 -0.94 -8.30 -4.65
C MET A 1 0.30 -7.71 -4.02
N PRO A 2 0.33 -6.43 -3.62
CA PRO A 2 1.53 -5.81 -3.07
C PRO A 2 1.94 -6.42 -1.73
N GLU A 3 3.23 -6.40 -1.43
CA GLU A 3 3.81 -6.92 -0.19
C GLU A 3 3.24 -6.24 1.06
N TYR A 4 2.92 -4.94 0.98
CA TYR A 4 2.32 -4.19 2.09
C TYR A 4 0.83 -4.52 2.31
N ALA A 5 0.14 -5.14 1.35
CA ALA A 5 -1.29 -5.41 1.44
C ALA A 5 -1.57 -6.70 2.22
N LYS A 6 -1.00 -6.88 3.41
CA LYS A 6 -1.05 -8.14 4.16
C LYS A 6 -2.45 -8.41 4.75
N ALA A 7 -3.31 -9.09 4.00
CA ALA A 7 -4.63 -9.57 4.46
C ALA A 7 -4.50 -10.80 5.37
N TRP A 8 -3.67 -10.70 6.40
CA TRP A 8 -3.41 -11.76 7.37
C TRP A 8 -4.39 -11.68 8.54
N GLY A 9 -4.47 -12.75 9.34
CA GLY A 9 -5.32 -12.79 10.54
C GLY A 9 -4.90 -11.83 11.66
N TYR A 10 -3.70 -11.26 11.58
CA TYR A 10 -3.19 -10.25 12.52
C TYR A 10 -2.93 -8.92 11.80
N PRO A 11 -3.32 -7.79 12.39
CA PRO A 11 -3.12 -6.49 11.76
C PRO A 11 -1.64 -6.11 11.78
N MET A 12 -1.12 -5.73 10.61
CA MET A 12 0.21 -5.15 10.43
C MET A 12 0.06 -3.66 10.06
N PRO A 13 0.94 -2.78 10.55
CA PRO A 13 0.77 -1.33 10.38
C PRO A 13 0.73 -0.90 8.90
N GLU A 14 1.52 -1.54 8.04
CA GLU A 14 1.51 -1.28 6.59
C GLU A 14 0.26 -1.83 5.88
N ALA A 15 -0.35 -2.88 6.42
CA ALA A 15 -1.60 -3.43 5.88
C ALA A 15 -2.75 -2.45 6.08
N LEU A 16 -2.81 -1.79 7.23
CA LEU A 16 -3.80 -0.75 7.51
C LEU A 16 -3.47 0.54 6.74
N ALA A 17 -2.21 0.98 6.77
CA ALA A 17 -1.81 2.27 6.18
C ALA A 17 -1.84 2.28 4.63
N LEU A 18 -1.49 1.17 4.00
CA LEU A 18 -1.32 1.07 2.54
C LEU A 18 -2.19 -0.01 1.92
N GLY A 19 -2.32 -1.17 2.58
CA GLY A 19 -3.04 -2.33 2.06
C GLY A 19 -4.52 -2.08 1.82
N GLU A 20 -5.22 -1.50 2.81
CA GLU A 20 -6.63 -1.13 2.70
C GLU A 20 -6.85 -0.08 1.60
N LEU A 21 -5.94 0.90 1.50
CA LEU A 21 -6.01 1.96 0.50
C LEU A 21 -5.82 1.42 -0.92
N TRP A 22 -4.86 0.51 -1.11
CA TRP A 22 -4.66 -0.19 -2.37
C TRP A 22 -5.91 -0.98 -2.77
N MET A 23 -6.50 -1.71 -1.83
CA MET A 23 -7.71 -2.50 -2.07
C MET A 23 -8.90 -1.61 -2.41
N ALA A 24 -9.09 -0.51 -1.69
CA ALA A 24 -10.13 0.47 -1.95
C ALA A 24 -9.99 1.09 -3.36
N LYS A 25 -8.77 1.44 -3.78
CA LYS A 25 -8.52 1.95 -5.14
C LYS A 25 -8.76 0.89 -6.22
N LYS A 26 -8.43 -0.37 -5.97
CA LYS A 26 -8.71 -1.48 -6.90
C LYS A 26 -10.21 -1.75 -7.06
N LEU A 27 -10.97 -1.74 -5.97
CA LEU A 27 -12.40 -2.05 -6.00
C LEU A 27 -13.28 -0.85 -6.38
N TYR A 28 -12.86 0.37 -6.05
CA TYR A 28 -13.61 1.60 -6.27
C TYR A 28 -12.76 2.69 -6.95
N PRO A 29 -12.22 2.44 -8.15
CA PRO A 29 -11.22 3.32 -8.78
C PRO A 29 -11.72 4.75 -9.00
N ALA A 30 -13.00 4.93 -9.36
CA ALA A 30 -13.59 6.27 -9.55
C ALA A 30 -13.60 7.12 -8.26
N ARG A 31 -13.71 6.49 -7.08
CA ARG A 31 -13.72 7.20 -5.79
C ARG A 31 -12.31 7.52 -5.28
N TYR A 32 -11.31 6.76 -5.72
CA TYR A 32 -9.92 6.86 -5.25
C TYR A 32 -8.94 7.24 -6.37
N GLN A 33 -9.44 7.91 -7.41
CA GLN A 33 -8.64 8.30 -8.58
C GLN A 33 -7.49 9.23 -8.22
N SER A 34 -7.70 10.17 -7.29
CA SER A 34 -6.71 11.15 -6.84
C SER A 34 -5.66 10.58 -5.87
N ILE A 35 -5.83 9.35 -5.40
CA ILE A 35 -4.91 8.74 -4.44
C ILE A 35 -3.76 8.06 -5.17
N ASP A 36 -2.57 8.59 -5.02
CA ASP A 36 -1.34 7.89 -5.41
C ASP A 36 -0.91 6.95 -4.28
N VAL A 37 -1.13 5.65 -4.47
CA VAL A 37 -0.77 4.62 -3.49
C VAL A 37 0.72 4.30 -3.57
N ASP A 38 1.35 4.46 -4.74
CA ASP A 38 2.74 4.11 -4.97
C ASP A 38 3.67 5.16 -4.32
N SER A 39 3.30 6.44 -4.42
CA SER A 39 3.97 7.51 -3.65
C SER A 39 3.86 7.27 -2.14
N LYS A 40 2.68 6.89 -1.63
CA LYS A 40 2.50 6.58 -0.21
C LYS A 40 3.31 5.37 0.25
N ALA A 41 3.42 4.34 -0.59
CA ALA A 41 4.26 3.18 -0.31
C ALA A 41 5.74 3.59 -0.24
N SER A 42 6.19 4.41 -1.19
CA SER A 42 7.56 4.94 -1.21
C SER A 42 7.92 5.71 0.07
N ASP A 43 7.07 6.63 0.49
CA ASP A 43 7.26 7.42 1.73
C ASP A 43 7.28 6.53 2.97
N TYR A 44 6.36 5.57 3.05
CA TYR A 44 6.24 4.65 4.18
C TYR A 44 7.48 3.76 4.31
N TYR A 45 7.92 3.15 3.21
CA TYR A 45 9.09 2.26 3.22
C TYR A 45 10.38 3.02 3.53
N GLN A 46 10.54 4.22 2.98
CA GLN A 46 11.68 5.06 3.32
C GLN A 46 11.68 5.43 4.82
N ARG A 47 10.51 5.77 5.38
CA ARG A 47 10.40 6.19 6.79
C ARG A 47 10.62 5.05 7.78
N PHE A 48 9.97 3.91 7.58
CA PHE A 48 9.93 2.83 8.59
C PHE A 48 10.96 1.73 8.32
N TYR A 49 11.23 1.42 7.06
CA TYR A 49 12.16 0.36 6.67
C TYR A 49 13.52 0.89 6.20
N ARG A 50 13.63 2.20 5.91
CA ARG A 50 14.87 2.86 5.43
C ARG A 50 15.40 2.25 4.13
N VAL A 51 14.49 1.81 3.26
CA VAL A 51 14.79 1.23 1.96
C VAL A 51 13.99 1.93 0.87
N THR A 52 14.54 1.97 -0.34
CA THR A 52 13.80 2.34 -1.53
C THR A 52 12.77 1.26 -1.83
N TRP A 53 11.50 1.64 -1.89
CA TRP A 53 10.43 0.73 -2.28
C TRP A 53 10.48 0.42 -3.78
N THR A 54 10.32 -0.86 -4.13
CA THR A 54 10.14 -1.31 -5.51
C THR A 54 8.86 -2.12 -5.63
N PRO A 55 7.98 -1.83 -6.61
CA PRO A 55 6.79 -2.62 -6.83
C PRO A 55 7.16 -4.01 -7.38
N ASP A 56 6.99 -5.06 -6.58
CA ASP A 56 7.20 -6.46 -6.98
C ASP A 56 6.03 -7.04 -7.80
N ALA A 57 4.88 -6.38 -7.81
CA ALA A 57 3.69 -6.85 -8.53
C ALA A 57 3.75 -6.46 -10.01
N ARG A 58 4.42 -7.29 -10.83
CA ARG A 58 4.08 -7.42 -12.25
C ARG A 58 2.79 -8.22 -12.42
#